data_AF-A0A9W6T0P5-F1
#
_entry.id   AF-A0A9W6T0P5-F1
#
_cell.length_a   1.000
_cell.length_b   1.000
_cell.length_c   1.000
_cell.angle_alpha   90.00
_cell.angle_beta   90.00
_cell.angle_gamma   90.00
#
_symmetry.space_group_name_H-M   'P 1'
#
loop_
_entity.id
_entity.type
_entity.pdbx_description
1 polymer ?
#
loop_
_entity_poly.entity_id
_entity_poly.type
_entity_poly.pdbx_seq_one_letter_code
_entity_poly.pdbx_strand_id
1 'polypeptide(L)'
;MGASEEKKPLLDASGRDVEPEDSTATAILRRKKKDNALIVDDATNDDNSIISMSSNTMETLQLFRGDSVLVKGKKRKDTVLIVLADDDMEDGVCRINRVARNNLRVRLGDVVSIHPCPEIKFASRIYTS
;
A
#
# COMPACT_ATOMS: atom_id res chain seq x y z
N MET A 1 17.88 24.81 -39.67
CA MET A 1 17.76 25.74 -38.52
C MET A 1 16.28 25.86 -38.18
N GLY A 2 15.79 25.02 -37.26
CA GLY A 2 14.42 25.10 -36.77
C GLY A 2 14.48 25.52 -35.30
N ALA A 3 14.04 26.72 -34.98
CA ALA A 3 13.97 27.20 -33.61
C ALA A 3 12.77 26.55 -32.91
N SER A 4 13.01 25.83 -31.83
CA SER A 4 11.98 25.31 -30.93
C SER A 4 11.43 26.45 -30.07
N GLU A 5 10.15 26.77 -30.23
CA GLU A 5 9.42 27.72 -29.38
C GLU A 5 9.19 27.13 -27.99
N GLU A 6 9.83 27.70 -26.97
CA GLU A 6 9.50 27.48 -25.57
C GLU A 6 8.16 28.15 -25.24
N LYS A 7 7.12 27.33 -24.97
CA LYS A 7 5.86 27.82 -24.41
C LYS A 7 6.08 28.28 -22.98
N LYS A 8 6.04 29.60 -22.75
CA LYS A 8 6.03 30.20 -21.41
C LYS A 8 4.76 29.80 -20.66
N PRO A 9 4.82 29.43 -19.37
CA PRO A 9 3.64 29.11 -18.59
C PRO A 9 2.80 30.37 -18.37
N LEU A 10 1.46 30.21 -18.42
CA LEU A 10 0.53 31.31 -18.13
C LEU A 10 0.64 31.71 -16.65
N LEU A 11 0.80 33.01 -16.43
CA LEU A 11 0.73 33.63 -15.11
C LEU A 11 -0.69 33.50 -14.54
N ASP A 12 -0.80 33.10 -13.27
CA ASP A 12 -2.07 33.20 -12.57
C ASP A 12 -2.42 34.68 -12.28
N ALA A 13 -3.69 34.96 -12.04
CA ALA A 13 -4.21 36.33 -11.86
C ALA A 13 -3.64 37.06 -10.63
N SER A 14 -2.72 36.45 -9.87
CA SER A 14 -2.07 37.04 -8.71
C SER A 14 -0.72 37.67 -9.00
N GLY A 15 -0.18 37.51 -10.22
CA GLY A 15 1.10 38.09 -10.63
C GLY A 15 2.31 37.54 -9.87
N ARG A 16 2.15 36.37 -9.23
CA ARG A 16 3.26 35.65 -8.60
C ARG A 16 3.90 34.73 -9.64
N ASP A 17 5.21 34.83 -9.79
CA ASP A 17 5.97 33.81 -10.50
C ASP A 17 5.69 32.45 -9.83
N VAL A 18 5.32 31.44 -10.63
CA VAL A 18 5.22 30.06 -10.17
C VAL A 18 6.65 29.59 -9.92
N GLU A 19 7.17 29.87 -8.73
CA GLU A 19 8.42 29.29 -8.26
C GLU A 19 8.31 27.76 -8.44
N PRO A 20 9.27 27.12 -9.13
CA PRO A 20 9.25 25.66 -9.27
C PRO A 20 9.23 25.09 -7.85
N GLU A 21 8.18 24.34 -7.51
CA GLU A 21 8.04 23.71 -6.20
C GLU A 21 9.40 23.12 -5.79
N ASP A 22 9.94 23.61 -4.68
CA ASP A 22 11.30 23.30 -4.24
C ASP A 22 11.41 21.79 -3.97
N SER A 23 11.79 21.07 -5.03
CA SER A 23 11.67 19.61 -5.13
C SER A 23 12.53 18.89 -4.10
N THR A 24 13.57 19.58 -3.63
CA THR A 24 14.47 19.14 -2.56
C THR A 24 13.81 19.26 -1.19
N ALA A 25 13.11 20.38 -0.92
CA ALA A 25 12.42 20.61 0.34
C ALA A 25 11.23 19.65 0.55
N THR A 26 10.58 19.23 -0.54
CA THR A 26 9.43 18.29 -0.51
C THR A 26 9.81 16.82 -0.73
N ALA A 27 11.08 16.50 -0.95
CA ALA A 27 11.53 15.14 -1.28
C ALA A 27 11.17 14.08 -0.23
N ILE A 28 11.13 14.46 1.05
CA ILE A 28 10.78 13.56 2.17
C ILE A 28 9.29 13.16 2.14
N LEU A 29 8.41 14.03 1.64
CA LEU A 29 6.97 13.79 1.53
C LEU A 29 6.61 12.93 0.32
N ARG A 30 7.48 12.88 -0.69
CA ARG A 30 7.27 12.07 -1.89
C ARG A 30 7.38 10.59 -1.52
N ARG A 31 6.27 9.88 -1.62
CA ARG A 31 6.25 8.42 -1.46
C ARG A 31 7.03 7.80 -2.62
N LYS A 32 8.22 7.26 -2.34
CA LYS A 32 8.90 6.36 -3.28
C LYS A 32 7.96 5.21 -3.59
N LYS A 33 7.71 4.93 -4.87
CA LYS A 33 6.96 3.74 -5.30
C LYS A 33 7.75 2.53 -4.83
N LYS A 34 7.18 1.76 -3.91
CA LYS A 34 7.77 0.53 -3.38
C LYS A 34 6.83 -0.59 -3.80
N ASP A 35 7.40 -1.68 -4.29
CA ASP A 35 6.61 -2.81 -4.80
C ASP A 35 5.74 -3.43 -3.70
N ASN A 36 6.21 -3.34 -2.45
CA ASN A 36 5.48 -3.84 -1.29
C ASN A 36 4.46 -2.88 -0.69
N ALA A 37 4.22 -1.72 -1.31
CA ALA A 37 3.26 -0.73 -0.86
C ALA A 37 1.95 -0.85 -1.66
N LEU A 38 0.93 -1.48 -1.07
CA LEU A 38 -0.33 -1.77 -1.73
C LEU A 38 -1.46 -0.86 -1.24
N ILE A 39 -2.38 -0.53 -2.13
CA ILE A 39 -3.59 0.24 -1.82
C ILE A 39 -4.64 -0.69 -1.21
N VAL A 40 -5.28 -0.26 -0.13
CA VAL A 40 -6.30 -1.03 0.58
C VAL A 40 -7.66 -0.88 -0.11
N ASP A 41 -8.26 -2.02 -0.44
CA ASP A 41 -9.63 -2.14 -0.94
C ASP A 41 -10.47 -3.06 -0.03
N ASP A 42 -11.78 -3.10 -0.26
CA ASP A 42 -12.71 -3.89 0.55
C ASP A 42 -12.64 -5.38 0.18
N ALA A 43 -12.70 -6.24 1.20
CA ALA A 43 -12.71 -7.68 0.98
C ALA A 43 -14.10 -8.15 0.53
N THR A 44 -14.12 -9.15 -0.34
CA THR A 44 -15.31 -9.90 -0.74
C THR A 44 -15.65 -11.03 0.24
N ASN A 45 -14.73 -11.36 1.14
CA ASN A 45 -14.87 -12.37 2.18
C ASN A 45 -14.86 -11.75 3.58
N ASP A 46 -15.46 -12.45 4.54
CA ASP A 46 -15.56 -12.02 5.94
C ASP A 46 -14.45 -12.58 6.84
N ASP A 47 -13.44 -13.26 6.29
CA ASP A 47 -12.36 -13.83 7.10
C ASP A 47 -11.40 -12.74 7.58
N ASN A 48 -11.26 -12.63 8.91
CA ASN A 48 -10.42 -11.62 9.57
C ASN A 48 -8.92 -11.86 9.40
N SER A 49 -8.52 -13.04 8.93
CA SER A 49 -7.15 -13.49 8.82
C SER A 49 -6.59 -13.46 7.39
N ILE A 50 -7.39 -13.05 6.41
CA ILE A 50 -7.02 -13.12 4.99
C ILE A 50 -6.67 -11.74 4.42
N ILE A 51 -5.67 -11.74 3.55
CA ILE A 51 -5.37 -10.66 2.60
C ILE A 51 -5.38 -11.23 1.18
N SER A 52 -6.17 -10.61 0.30
CA SER A 52 -6.22 -10.99 -1.11
C SER A 52 -5.43 -10.00 -1.96
N MET A 53 -4.66 -10.50 -2.93
CA MET A 53 -3.91 -9.71 -3.90
C MET A 53 -3.81 -10.47 -5.24
N SER A 54 -3.48 -9.77 -6.32
CA SER A 54 -3.31 -10.39 -7.63
C SER A 54 -2.12 -11.33 -7.68
N SER A 55 -2.20 -12.34 -8.54
CA SER A 55 -1.11 -13.30 -8.77
C SER A 55 0.21 -12.61 -9.17
N ASN A 56 0.15 -11.54 -9.99
CA ASN A 56 1.35 -10.77 -10.38
C ASN A 56 1.98 -10.02 -9.18
N THR A 57 1.14 -9.47 -8.29
CA THR A 57 1.61 -8.81 -7.07
C THR A 57 2.29 -9.83 -6.15
N MET A 58 1.73 -11.03 -6.03
CA MET A 58 2.35 -12.12 -5.27
C MET A 58 3.71 -12.52 -5.84
N GLU A 59 3.81 -12.69 -7.16
CA GLU A 59 5.07 -13.04 -7.84
C GLU A 59 6.14 -11.96 -7.62
N THR A 60 5.75 -10.69 -7.76
CA THR A 60 6.64 -9.54 -7.52
C THR A 60 7.18 -9.53 -6.09
N LEU A 61 6.35 -9.90 -5.12
CA LEU A 61 6.71 -9.97 -3.70
C LEU A 61 7.30 -11.33 -3.29
N GLN A 62 7.43 -12.27 -4.22
CA GLN A 62 7.89 -13.64 -3.99
C GLN A 62 7.07 -14.37 -2.91
N LEU A 63 5.76 -14.15 -2.92
CA LEU A 63 4.80 -14.76 -2.01
C LEU A 63 4.05 -15.90 -2.71
N PHE A 64 3.77 -16.96 -1.98
CA PHE A 64 2.92 -18.05 -2.42
C PHE A 64 1.58 -18.05 -1.68
N ARG A 65 0.60 -18.74 -2.26
CA ARG A 65 -0.72 -18.89 -1.65
C ARG A 65 -0.57 -19.63 -0.32
N GLY A 66 -1.13 -19.04 0.75
CA GLY A 66 -1.06 -19.59 2.10
C GLY A 66 0.12 -19.05 2.93
N ASP A 67 1.01 -18.25 2.34
CA ASP A 67 2.07 -17.61 3.09
C ASP A 67 1.51 -16.63 4.12
N SER A 68 2.21 -16.54 5.25
CA SER A 68 1.92 -15.53 6.26
C SER A 68 2.71 -14.26 5.98
N VAL A 69 2.04 -13.13 6.08
CA VAL A 69 2.63 -11.81 5.86
C VAL A 69 2.38 -10.88 7.04
N LEU A 70 3.39 -10.07 7.36
CA LEU A 70 3.29 -8.95 8.27
C LEU A 70 2.85 -7.71 7.47
N VAL A 71 1.62 -7.27 7.70
CA VAL A 71 1.05 -6.05 7.13
C VAL A 71 1.27 -4.91 8.11
N LYS A 72 1.95 -3.85 7.67
CA LYS A 72 2.16 -2.64 8.47
C LYS A 72 1.22 -1.55 8.02
N GLY A 73 0.43 -1.05 8.96
CA GLY A 73 -0.55 0.00 8.78
C GLY A 73 -0.07 1.35 9.32
N LYS A 74 -1.03 2.17 9.75
CA LYS A 74 -0.77 3.49 10.32
C LYS A 74 -0.57 3.40 11.83
N LYS A 75 0.01 4.45 12.42
CA LYS A 75 0.21 4.57 13.88
C LYS A 75 0.94 3.37 14.50
N ARG A 76 1.90 2.78 13.76
CA ARG A 76 2.69 1.60 14.17
C ARG A 76 1.80 0.41 14.54
N LYS A 77 0.68 0.24 13.84
CA LYS A 77 -0.18 -0.92 13.98
C LYS A 77 0.11 -1.90 12.88
N ASP A 78 0.41 -3.12 13.30
CA ASP A 78 0.78 -4.22 12.43
C ASP A 78 -0.20 -5.36 12.65
N THR A 79 -0.42 -6.18 11.63
CA THR A 79 -1.28 -7.37 11.70
C THR A 79 -0.69 -8.45 10.81
N VAL A 80 -0.74 -9.70 11.27
CA VAL A 80 -0.33 -10.85 10.47
C VAL A 80 -1.55 -11.40 9.76
N LEU A 81 -1.44 -11.63 8.45
CA LEU A 81 -2.52 -12.14 7.60
C LEU A 81 -1.97 -13.25 6.69
N ILE A 82 -2.87 -14.08 6.16
CA ILE A 82 -2.59 -15.15 5.21
C ILE A 82 -2.92 -14.67 3.79
N VAL A 83 -1.99 -14.88 2.87
CA VAL A 83 -2.12 -14.42 1.48
C VAL A 83 -2.94 -15.41 0.67
N LEU A 84 -4.01 -14.92 0.03
CA LEU A 84 -4.74 -15.63 -1.01
C LEU A 84 -4.65 -14.88 -2.34
N ALA A 85 -4.49 -15.63 -3.43
CA ALA A 85 -4.62 -15.09 -4.77
C ALA A 85 -6.08 -14.76 -5.10
N ASP A 86 -6.28 -13.65 -5.78
CA ASP A 86 -7.54 -13.20 -6.40
C ASP A 86 -7.18 -12.64 -7.78
N ASP A 87 -7.57 -13.34 -8.85
CA ASP A 87 -7.18 -12.97 -10.22
C ASP A 87 -8.08 -11.87 -10.81
N ASP A 88 -9.19 -11.53 -10.13
CA ASP A 88 -10.16 -10.51 -10.55
C ASP A 88 -9.87 -9.12 -9.96
N MET A 89 -8.61 -8.84 -9.59
CA MET A 89 -8.20 -7.57 -9.01
C MET A 89 -6.93 -6.98 -9.61
N GLU A 90 -6.83 -5.65 -9.52
CA GLU A 90 -5.72 -4.87 -10.05
C GLU A 90 -4.42 -5.11 -9.28
N ASP A 91 -3.30 -5.07 -10.00
CA ASP A 91 -1.96 -5.12 -9.43
C ASP A 91 -1.70 -3.90 -8.53
N GLY A 92 -0.97 -4.10 -7.43
CA GLY A 92 -0.70 -3.00 -6.49
C GLY A 92 -1.85 -2.70 -5.51
N VAL A 93 -2.93 -3.47 -5.54
CA VAL A 93 -4.05 -3.40 -4.60
C VAL A 93 -4.03 -4.61 -3.66
N CYS A 94 -4.52 -4.47 -2.44
CA CYS A 94 -4.83 -5.57 -1.55
C CYS A 94 -6.22 -5.40 -0.94
N ARG A 95 -6.96 -6.51 -0.83
CA ARG A 95 -8.26 -6.55 -0.17
C ARG A 95 -8.11 -7.14 1.23
N ILE A 96 -8.59 -6.40 2.22
CA ILE A 96 -8.65 -6.83 3.62
C ILE A 96 -9.97 -6.41 4.23
N ASN A 97 -10.54 -7.22 5.10
CA ASN A 97 -11.86 -6.94 5.65
C ASN A 97 -11.84 -5.78 6.67
N ARG A 98 -13.03 -5.38 7.14
CA ARG A 98 -13.19 -4.26 8.07
C ARG A 98 -12.42 -4.44 9.38
N VAL A 99 -12.33 -5.66 9.90
CA VAL A 99 -11.63 -5.96 11.16
C VAL A 99 -10.13 -5.75 11.00
N ALA A 100 -9.54 -6.30 9.95
CA ALA A 100 -8.13 -6.12 9.62
C ALA A 100 -7.79 -4.63 9.40
N ARG A 101 -8.64 -3.88 8.67
CA ARG A 101 -8.47 -2.41 8.50
C ARG A 101 -8.48 -1.67 9.83
N ASN A 102 -9.40 -2.02 10.74
CA ASN A 102 -9.50 -1.40 12.06
C ASN A 102 -8.27 -1.65 12.92
N ASN A 103 -7.72 -2.87 12.87
CA ASN A 103 -6.49 -3.25 13.56
C ASN A 103 -5.30 -2.42 13.06
N LEU A 104 -5.19 -2.26 11.74
CA LEU A 104 -4.13 -1.50 11.03
C LEU A 104 -4.33 0.02 11.06
N ARG A 105 -5.48 0.52 11.54
CA ARG A 105 -5.86 1.95 11.56
C ARG A 105 -5.85 2.60 10.16
N VAL A 106 -6.30 1.85 9.16
CA VAL A 106 -6.39 2.29 7.75
C VAL A 106 -7.85 2.38 7.27
N ARG A 107 -8.06 3.14 6.19
CA ARG A 107 -9.32 3.23 5.44
C ARG A 107 -9.13 2.71 4.02
N LEU A 108 -10.23 2.56 3.28
CA LEU A 108 -10.15 2.28 1.84
C LEU A 108 -9.37 3.38 1.13
N GLY A 109 -8.52 3.00 0.18
CA GLY A 109 -7.59 3.89 -0.53
C GLY A 109 -6.31 4.26 0.23
N ASP A 110 -6.19 3.88 1.51
CA ASP A 110 -4.91 4.01 2.22
C ASP A 110 -3.88 3.01 1.71
N VAL A 111 -2.60 3.30 1.96
CA VAL A 111 -1.49 2.42 1.60
C VAL A 111 -1.00 1.66 2.82
N VAL A 112 -0.78 0.36 2.65
CA VAL A 112 -0.13 -0.53 3.63
C VAL A 112 1.15 -1.10 3.03
N SER A 113 2.09 -1.53 3.88
CA SER A 113 3.28 -2.25 3.41
C SER A 113 3.27 -3.71 3.82
N ILE A 114 3.60 -4.60 2.88
CA ILE A 114 3.58 -6.05 3.06
C ILE A 114 5.00 -6.59 3.21
N HIS A 115 5.20 -7.55 4.11
CA HIS A 115 6.46 -8.24 4.33
C HIS A 115 6.22 -9.73 4.58
N PRO A 116 6.98 -10.65 3.98
CA PRO A 116 6.92 -12.07 4.33
C PRO A 116 7.17 -12.29 5.83
N CYS A 117 6.43 -13.23 6.44
CA CYS A 117 6.56 -13.60 7.85
C CYS A 117 6.66 -15.13 8.00
N PRO A 118 7.78 -15.75 7.59
CA PRO A 118 7.92 -17.20 7.59
C PRO A 118 8.12 -17.82 8.98
N GLU A 119 8.61 -17.07 9.97
CA GLU A 119 8.96 -17.61 11.30
C GLU A 119 7.86 -17.35 12.35
N ILE A 120 6.64 -17.83 12.10
CA ILE A 120 5.55 -17.75 13.09
C ILE A 120 5.61 -18.96 14.00
N LYS A 121 5.92 -18.72 15.27
CA LYS A 121 5.95 -19.76 16.32
C LYS A 121 4.55 -19.95 16.90
N PHE A 122 4.19 -21.20 17.15
CA PHE A 122 2.94 -21.51 17.85
C PHE A 122 2.98 -20.95 19.28
N ALA A 123 1.93 -20.21 19.64
CA ALA A 123 1.78 -19.70 20.99
C ALA A 123 1.40 -20.84 21.94
N SER A 124 2.05 -20.91 23.11
CA SER A 124 1.71 -21.90 24.15
C SER A 124 0.39 -21.57 24.87
N ARG A 125 -0.01 -20.29 24.88
CA ARG A 125 -1.26 -19.83 25.48
C ARG A 125 -1.67 -18.49 24.86
N ILE A 126 -2.96 -18.31 24.63
CA ILE A 126 -3.57 -17.07 24.17
C ILE A 126 -4.57 -16.63 25.24
N TYR A 127 -4.54 -15.36 25.63
CA TYR A 127 -5.56 -14.76 26.48
C TYR A 127 -6.42 -13.82 25.64
N THR A 128 -7.72 -14.10 25.59
CA THR A 128 -8.74 -13.23 25.01
C THR A 128 -9.57 -12.66 26.16
N SER A 129 -9.76 -11.34 26.19
CA SER A 129 -10.57 -10.63 27.18
C SER A 129 -12.06 -10.86 26.98
#